data_AF-A0A7X0XEI4-F1
#
_entry.id   AF-A0A7X0XEI4-F1
#
_cell.length_a   1.000
_cell.length_b   1.000
_cell.length_c   1.000
_cell.angle_alpha   90.00
_cell.angle_beta   90.00
_cell.angle_gamma   90.00
#
_symmetry.space_group_name_H-M   'P 1'
#
loop_
_entity.id
_entity.type
_entity.pdbx_description
1 polymer ?
#
loop_
_entity_poly.entity_id
_entity_poly.type
_entity_poly.pdbx_seq_one_letter_code
_entity_poly.pdbx_strand_id
1 'polypeptide(L)'
;MMFPYYKVIAFVETQQGETKEKIIKENVTKKTAKKLMLANSTNVNNERIQQGEVPYYIIVRDKHIEKRYANVNTKKETIRAVHYIKRISFLEMLNIR
;
A
#
# COMPACT_ATOMS: atom_id res chain seq x y z
N MET A 1 -15.54 -0.64 -25.21
CA MET A 1 -14.19 -1.18 -24.89
C MET A 1 -14.03 -1.16 -23.38
N MET A 2 -14.07 -2.31 -22.71
CA MET A 2 -13.98 -2.36 -21.24
C MET A 2 -12.51 -2.17 -20.83
N PHE A 3 -12.16 -1.01 -20.28
CA PHE A 3 -10.79 -0.75 -19.83
C PHE A 3 -10.39 -1.76 -18.75
N PRO A 4 -9.16 -2.29 -18.75
CA PRO A 4 -8.75 -3.20 -17.69
C PRO A 4 -8.79 -2.47 -16.35
N TYR A 5 -9.53 -3.05 -15.42
CA TYR A 5 -9.67 -2.50 -14.08
C TYR A 5 -8.49 -2.91 -13.19
N TYR A 6 -8.24 -2.11 -12.17
CA TYR A 6 -7.15 -2.27 -11.23
C TYR A 6 -7.68 -2.28 -9.80
N LYS A 7 -6.96 -2.96 -8.91
CA LYS A 7 -7.13 -2.89 -7.46
C LYS A 7 -5.87 -2.33 -6.81
N VAL A 8 -6.07 -1.58 -5.74
CA VAL A 8 -5.01 -1.06 -4.88
C VAL A 8 -5.01 -1.89 -3.61
N ILE A 9 -3.84 -2.46 -3.29
CA ILE A 9 -3.66 -3.34 -2.15
C ILE A 9 -2.57 -2.74 -1.26
N ALA A 10 -2.79 -2.76 0.04
CA ALA A 10 -1.82 -2.37 1.05
C ALA A 10 -1.48 -3.57 1.95
N PHE A 11 -0.22 -3.65 2.33
CA PHE A 11 0.35 -4.59 3.27
C PHE A 11 1.01 -3.77 4.35
N VAL A 12 0.76 -4.13 5.59
CA VAL A 12 1.54 -3.64 6.73
C VAL A 12 2.08 -4.88 7.43
N GLU A 13 3.40 -4.98 7.46
CA GLU A 13 4.15 -5.99 8.19
C GLU A 13 4.69 -5.34 9.46
N THR A 14 4.37 -5.92 10.62
CA THR A 14 4.87 -5.45 11.93
C THR A 14 6.15 -6.19 12.32
N GLN A 15 6.88 -5.68 13.31
CA GLN A 15 8.03 -6.39 13.93
C GLN A 15 7.74 -7.84 14.35
N GLN A 16 6.48 -8.16 14.66
CA GLN A 16 6.05 -9.50 15.10
C GLN A 16 5.85 -10.46 13.91
N GLY A 17 6.11 -10.01 12.67
CA GLY A 17 5.87 -10.78 11.45
C GLY A 17 4.40 -10.81 11.03
N GLU A 18 3.51 -10.10 11.74
CA GLU A 18 2.10 -10.03 11.35
C GLU A 18 1.96 -9.20 10.08
N THR A 19 1.50 -9.82 9.01
CA THR A 19 1.17 -9.15 7.75
C THR A 19 -0.32 -8.97 7.63
N LYS A 20 -0.78 -7.71 7.57
CA LYS A 20 -2.19 -7.38 7.32
C LYS A 20 -2.35 -6.88 5.88
N GLU A 21 -2.92 -7.73 5.02
CA GLU A 21 -3.34 -7.34 3.68
C GLU A 21 -4.69 -6.62 3.75
N LYS A 22 -4.82 -5.50 3.04
CA LYS A 22 -6.06 -4.77 2.88
C LYS A 22 -6.24 -4.33 1.43
N ILE A 23 -7.36 -4.72 0.83
CA ILE A 23 -7.81 -4.14 -0.44
C ILE A 23 -8.37 -2.75 -0.13
N ILE A 24 -7.73 -1.71 -0.65
CA ILE A 24 -8.17 -0.31 -0.45
C ILE A 24 -9.36 -0.01 -1.36
N LYS A 25 -9.24 -0.39 -2.63
CA LYS A 25 -10.29 -0.20 -3.64
C LYS A 25 -10.02 -1.13 -4.82
N GLU A 26 -11.09 -1.59 -5.43
CA GLU A 26 -11.07 -2.38 -6.66
C GLU A 26 -11.91 -1.71 -7.74
N ASN A 27 -11.86 -2.28 -8.95
CA ASN A 27 -12.66 -1.82 -10.09
C ASN A 27 -12.45 -0.32 -10.42
N VAL A 28 -11.19 0.13 -10.37
CA VAL A 28 -10.79 1.49 -10.75
C VAL A 28 -9.87 1.51 -11.97
N THR A 29 -9.81 2.65 -12.67
CA THR A 29 -8.84 2.85 -13.77
C THR A 29 -7.40 2.87 -13.24
N LYS A 30 -6.41 2.64 -14.12
CA LYS A 30 -4.97 2.74 -13.77
C LYS A 30 -4.63 4.10 -13.13
N LYS A 31 -5.16 5.19 -13.69
CA LYS A 31 -4.91 6.57 -13.21
C LYS A 31 -5.48 6.76 -11.80
N THR A 32 -6.72 6.32 -11.57
CA THR A 32 -7.36 6.39 -10.25
C THR A 32 -6.63 5.51 -9.24
N ALA A 33 -6.21 4.30 -9.61
CA ALA A 33 -5.44 3.41 -8.75
C ALA A 33 -4.12 4.04 -8.29
N LYS A 34 -3.38 4.71 -9.18
CA LYS A 34 -2.16 5.46 -8.84
C LYS A 34 -2.42 6.58 -7.83
N LYS A 35 -3.48 7.36 -8.05
CA LYS A 35 -3.86 8.45 -7.14
C LYS A 35 -4.20 7.90 -5.75
N LEU A 36 -4.96 6.80 -5.68
CA LEU A 36 -5.34 6.15 -4.43
C LEU A 36 -4.14 5.51 -3.71
N MET A 37 -3.23 4.86 -4.44
CA MET A 37 -1.99 4.30 -3.88
C MET A 37 -1.16 5.38 -3.19
N LEU A 38 -0.95 6.52 -3.85
CA LEU A 38 -0.21 7.65 -3.29
C LEU A 38 -0.93 8.24 -2.06
N ALA A 39 -2.24 8.52 -2.17
CA ALA A 39 -3.01 9.08 -1.06
C ALA A 39 -2.98 8.18 0.18
N ASN A 40 -3.13 6.86 -0.01
CA ASN A 40 -3.06 5.93 1.11
C ASN A 40 -1.65 5.86 1.73
N SER A 41 -0.60 5.86 0.91
CA SER A 41 0.78 5.91 1.40
C SER A 41 1.10 7.19 2.19
N THR A 42 0.47 8.32 1.84
CA THR A 42 0.57 9.56 2.61
C THR A 42 -0.19 9.47 3.93
N ASN A 43 -1.39 8.90 3.94
CA ASN A 43 -2.16 8.71 5.17
C ASN A 43 -1.40 7.84 6.18
N VAL A 44 -0.87 6.70 5.73
CA VAL A 44 -0.02 5.83 6.58
C VAL A 44 1.17 6.62 7.11
N ASN A 45 1.83 7.42 6.29
CA ASN A 45 2.97 8.24 6.74
C ASN A 45 2.58 9.21 7.86
N ASN A 46 1.42 9.87 7.74
CA ASN A 46 0.93 10.81 8.75
C ASN A 46 0.57 10.10 10.06
N GLU A 47 -0.12 8.96 9.97
CA GLU A 47 -0.44 8.13 11.15
C GLU A 47 0.83 7.70 11.90
N ARG A 48 1.88 7.32 11.17
CA ARG A 48 3.16 6.85 11.74
C ARG A 48 3.94 7.98 12.39
N ILE A 49 3.99 9.15 11.76
CA ILE A 49 4.59 10.36 12.36
C ILE A 49 3.89 10.72 13.68
N GLN A 50 2.55 10.62 13.74
CA GLN A 50 1.79 10.85 14.98
C GLN A 50 2.12 9.81 16.07
N GLN A 51 2.55 8.62 15.70
CA GLN A 51 3.00 7.56 16.62
C GLN A 51 4.49 7.70 17.02
N GLY A 52 5.17 8.77 16.60
CA GLY A 52 6.60 8.97 16.87
C GLY A 52 7.51 8.08 16.02
N GLU A 53 7.03 7.66 14.85
CA GLU A 53 7.77 6.85 13.89
C GLU A 53 8.08 7.67 12.63
N VAL A 54 9.29 7.49 12.09
CA VAL A 54 9.73 8.21 10.89
C VAL A 54 10.12 7.23 9.79
N PRO A 55 9.79 7.53 8.52
CA PRO A 55 10.25 6.71 7.40
C PRO A 55 11.75 6.89 7.23
N TYR A 56 12.49 5.79 7.23
CA TYR A 56 13.95 5.81 6.99
C TYR A 56 14.34 5.18 5.64
N TYR A 57 13.39 4.49 5.01
CA TYR A 57 13.56 3.88 3.70
C TYR A 57 12.28 4.02 2.88
N ILE A 58 12.41 4.49 1.64
CA ILE A 58 11.29 4.73 0.73
C ILE A 58 11.67 4.24 -0.68
N ILE A 59 10.91 3.29 -1.23
CA ILE A 59 10.97 2.91 -2.64
C ILE A 59 9.69 3.37 -3.31
N VAL A 60 9.80 4.03 -4.46
CA VAL A 60 8.67 4.35 -5.33
C VAL A 60 8.93 3.82 -6.74
N ARG A 61 8.00 3.01 -7.25
CA ARG A 61 7.96 2.47 -8.63
C ARG A 61 6.55 2.67 -9.21
N ASP A 62 6.38 2.48 -10.52
CA ASP A 62 5.12 2.76 -11.26
C ASP A 62 3.85 2.20 -10.61
N LYS A 63 3.96 1.05 -9.94
CA LYS A 63 2.85 0.31 -9.31
C LYS A 63 3.15 -0.15 -7.89
N HIS A 64 4.19 0.39 -7.25
CA HIS A 64 4.67 -0.10 -5.96
C HIS A 64 5.27 1.04 -5.14
N ILE A 65 4.86 1.16 -3.88
CA ILE A 65 5.47 2.02 -2.89
C ILE A 65 5.79 1.16 -1.68
N GLU A 66 7.03 1.20 -1.22
CA GLU A 66 7.44 0.60 0.05
C GLU A 66 7.98 1.70 0.95
N LYS A 67 7.54 1.72 2.20
CA LYS A 67 8.06 2.59 3.25
C LYS A 67 8.37 1.75 4.48
N ARG A 68 9.56 1.93 5.05
CA ARG A 68 9.92 1.34 6.35
C ARG A 68 10.06 2.45 7.37
N TYR A 69 9.47 2.22 8.53
CA TYR A 69 9.42 3.19 9.60
C TYR A 69 10.23 2.68 10.79
N ALA A 70 10.91 3.60 11.46
CA ALA A 70 11.58 3.34 12.70
C ALA A 70 11.06 4.28 13.79
N ASN A 71 10.99 3.78 15.01
CA ASN A 71 10.66 4.62 16.15
C ASN A 71 11.83 5.59 16.42
N VAL A 72 11.52 6.88 16.61
CA VAL A 72 12.54 7.93 16.77
C VAL A 72 13.41 7.70 18.00
N ASN A 73 12.84 7.15 19.08
CA ASN A 73 13.54 6.95 20.35
C ASN A 73 14.40 5.68 20.33
N THR A 74 13.83 4.56 19.85
CA THR A 74 14.54 3.27 19.91
C THR A 74 15.40 3.00 18.68
N LYS A 75 15.21 3.76 17.59
CA LYS A 75 15.85 3.57 16.27
C LYS A 75 15.62 2.18 15.65
N LYS A 76 14.69 1.40 16.19
CA LYS A 76 14.34 0.07 15.66
C LYS A 76 13.24 0.23 14.62
N GLU A 77 13.36 -0.52 13.51
CA GLU A 77 12.30 -0.62 12.50
C GLU A 77 11.05 -1.20 13.15
N THR A 78 9.93 -0.49 13.12
CA THR A 78 8.68 -0.93 13.74
C THR A 78 7.74 -1.59 12.75
N ILE A 79 7.64 -1.02 11.54
CA ILE A 79 6.76 -1.52 10.50
C ILE A 79 7.33 -1.32 9.10
N ARG A 80 6.89 -2.20 8.20
CA ARG A 80 7.07 -2.09 6.76
C ARG A 80 5.70 -1.98 6.11
N ALA A 81 5.43 -0.84 5.46
CA ALA A 81 4.21 -0.59 4.71
C ALA A 81 4.49 -0.70 3.21
N VAL A 82 3.75 -1.57 2.53
CA VAL A 82 3.85 -1.77 1.08
C VAL A 82 2.50 -1.52 0.44
N HIS A 83 2.46 -0.65 -0.57
CA HIS A 83 1.28 -0.38 -1.38
C HIS A 83 1.57 -0.78 -2.82
N TYR A 84 0.69 -1.52 -3.46
CA TYR A 84 0.82 -1.81 -4.88
C TYR A 84 -0.49 -1.83 -5.64
N ILE A 85 -0.37 -1.68 -6.96
CA ILE A 85 -1.49 -1.68 -7.89
C ILE A 85 -1.44 -2.95 -8.73
N LYS A 86 -2.48 -3.77 -8.61
CA LYS A 86 -2.62 -5.01 -9.39
C LYS A 86 -3.70 -4.83 -10.46
N ARG A 87 -3.42 -5.30 -11.68
CA ARG A 87 -4.43 -5.40 -12.74
C ARG A 87 -5.36 -6.56 -12.37
N ILE A 88 -6.66 -6.33 -12.44
CA ILE A 88 -7.69 -7.35 -12.23
C ILE A 88 -7.87 -8.10 -13.55
N SER A 89 -7.87 -9.43 -13.49
CA SER A 89 -8.22 -10.27 -14.64
C SER A 89 -9.72 -10.18 -14.94
N PHE A 90 -10.12 -10.52 -16.16
CA PHE A 90 -11.53 -10.55 -16.53
C PHE A 90 -12.32 -11.56 -15.69
N LEU A 91 -11.73 -12.70 -15.32
CA LEU A 91 -12.35 -13.70 -14.45
C LEU A 91 -12.57 -13.18 -13.03
N GLU A 92 -11.56 -12.52 -12.44
CA GLU A 92 -11.69 -11.87 -11.12
C GLU A 92 -12.80 -10.80 -11.13
N MET A 93 -12.99 -10.08 -12.24
CA MET A 93 -14.10 -9.12 -12.36
C MET A 93 -15.48 -9.78 -12.40
N LEU A 94 -15.57 -10.99 -12.95
CA LEU A 94 -16.81 -11.74 -13.05
C LEU A 94 -17.10 -12.57 -11.78
N ASN A 95 -16.26 -12.47 -10.74
CA ASN A 95 -16.32 -13.32 -9.55
C ASN A 95 -16.24 -14.83 -9.85
N ILE A 96 -15.62 -15.22 -10.96
CA ILE A 96 -15.37 -16.62 -11.31
C ILE A 96 -13.99 -16.99 -10.77
N ARG A 97 -13.95 -18.00 -9.88
CA ARG A 97 -12.71 -18.51 -9.26
C ARG A 97 -12.04 -19.55 -10.13
#